data_AF-A0A7V6SID0-F1
#
_entry.id   AF-A0A7V6SID0-F1
#
_cell.length_a   1.000
_cell.length_b   1.000
_cell.length_c   1.000
_cell.angle_alpha   90.00
_cell.angle_beta   90.00
_cell.angle_gamma   90.00
#
_symmetry.space_group_name_H-M   'P 1'
#
loop_
_entity.id
_entity.type
_entity.pdbx_description
1 polymer ?
#
loop_
_entity_poly.entity_id
_entity_poly.type
_entity_poly.pdbx_seq_one_letter_code
_entity_poly.pdbx_strand_id
1 'polypeptide(L)'
;AGFEPIGDVAVIREVLEGDRVLAAVRADDERILRLAGPLLGIPLRIGDAVVADLRTSFATDLVQRSEIEDLILEEQPDTEYSDIGGLDPQIEQIRDAIELPFTHPELYREHGLRPPKGVLLYGPPGTGKTLIARAVARSLAQLAGGEGGTSYFLNIKGPELLNKFVGETERQIRVIFARARERATSGVPVIVFFDEMESLFRIRGAGISSDVETTIVPQLLAEIDGVETLDNVVVIGASNREDMIDPAILRPGRLDLKIRIDRPDAAGARDIFSKYLTPDLPLRDRDVDAAGGDRQAAVDAMIEAAVERLYSTGPENEYLELTYADGTREVLHVKDFSSGALIANVVDRAKKSAIKALLTTGERGITTTHVLEAIEQELRESEDLRSSTDPEQWSRITGRRGGRITHLRVLRGRDDDGAPPAPVPPPGPGPRQEGGRDAGIVVDGPREEPGAPREGRAERAGIVDLELPEGAL
;
A
#
# COMPACT_ATOMS: atom_id res chain seq x y z
N ALA A 1 33.27 23.00 33.21
CA ALA A 1 33.67 22.83 31.81
C ALA A 1 32.49 22.21 31.10
N GLY A 2 31.99 22.85 30.03
CA GLY A 2 30.87 22.29 29.27
C GLY A 2 31.28 21.00 28.56
N PHE A 3 30.32 20.13 28.29
CA PHE A 3 30.53 18.97 27.43
C PHE A 3 30.70 19.46 25.99
N GLU A 4 31.63 18.86 25.23
CA GLU A 4 31.81 19.22 23.81
C GLU A 4 30.59 18.73 23.01
N PRO A 5 29.92 19.60 22.24
CA PRO A 5 28.79 19.23 21.39
C PRO A 5 29.24 18.58 20.05
N ILE A 6 30.51 18.18 19.96
CA ILE A 6 31.15 17.66 18.75
C ILE A 6 31.82 16.33 19.10
N GLY A 7 31.60 15.29 18.30
CA GLY A 7 32.13 13.95 18.54
C GLY A 7 31.69 12.97 17.46
N ASP A 8 31.99 11.69 17.66
CA ASP A 8 31.46 10.62 16.81
C ASP A 8 29.96 10.44 17.09
N VAL A 9 29.19 10.10 16.07
CA VAL A 9 27.77 9.78 16.26
C VAL A 9 27.62 8.28 16.48
N ALA A 10 27.14 7.90 17.66
CA ALA A 10 26.84 6.52 17.99
C ALA A 10 25.33 6.35 18.15
N VAL A 11 24.83 5.16 17.82
CA VAL A 11 23.41 4.86 17.81
C VAL A 11 23.09 3.83 18.88
N ILE A 12 22.19 4.15 19.81
CA ILE A 12 21.84 3.29 20.93
C ILE A 12 21.16 2.01 20.41
N ARG A 13 21.74 0.86 20.76
CA ARG A 13 21.22 -0.48 20.52
C ARG A 13 20.49 -1.03 21.74
N GLU A 14 20.99 -0.71 22.93
CA GLU A 14 20.43 -1.15 24.20
C GLU A 14 20.74 -0.12 25.29
N VAL A 15 19.77 0.10 26.18
CA VAL A 15 19.97 0.92 27.38
C VAL A 15 20.27 -0.03 28.53
N LEU A 16 21.44 0.12 29.15
CA LEU A 16 21.92 -0.75 30.21
C LEU A 16 21.65 -0.14 31.59
N GLU A 17 21.69 -0.98 32.63
CA GLU A 17 21.57 -0.50 34.00
C GLU A 17 22.74 0.42 34.40
N GLY A 18 22.38 1.54 35.04
CA GLY A 18 23.29 2.54 35.57
C GLY A 18 24.00 3.32 34.47
N ASP A 19 23.47 4.51 34.13
CA ASP A 19 24.02 5.54 33.24
C ASP A 19 24.89 5.02 32.07
N ARG A 20 24.52 3.90 31.44
CA ARG A 20 25.30 3.22 30.41
C ARG A 20 24.39 2.78 29.28
N VAL A 21 24.93 2.80 28.08
CA VAL A 21 24.23 2.36 26.87
C VAL A 21 25.19 1.55 26.01
N LEU A 22 24.68 0.52 25.34
CA LEU A 22 25.37 -0.13 24.24
C LEU A 22 25.03 0.64 22.98
N ALA A 23 26.03 1.21 22.31
CA ALA A 23 25.84 2.01 21.12
C ALA A 23 26.71 1.51 19.96
N ALA A 24 26.12 1.42 18.78
CA ALA A 24 26.82 1.14 17.53
C ALA A 24 27.42 2.43 16.98
N VAL A 25 28.74 2.49 16.89
CA VAL A 25 29.49 3.60 16.29
C VAL A 25 29.54 3.44 14.77
N ARG A 26 29.69 2.19 14.31
CA ARG A 26 29.66 1.75 12.91
C ARG A 26 28.91 0.41 12.84
N ALA A 27 28.60 -0.07 11.63
CA ALA A 27 27.76 -1.27 11.42
C ALA A 27 28.17 -2.48 12.30
N ASP A 28 29.47 -2.69 12.50
CA ASP A 28 30.03 -3.82 13.27
C ASP A 28 30.88 -3.39 14.49
N ASP A 29 30.85 -2.11 14.89
CA ASP A 29 31.61 -1.60 16.06
C ASP A 29 30.63 -1.12 17.13
N GLU A 30 30.37 -2.00 18.11
CA GLU A 30 29.54 -1.71 19.27
C GLU A 30 30.39 -1.42 20.50
N ARG A 31 30.03 -0.36 21.22
CA ARG A 31 30.72 0.07 22.42
C ARG A 31 29.76 0.39 23.54
N ILE A 32 30.16 0.04 24.76
CA ILE A 32 29.49 0.51 25.95
C ILE A 32 29.96 1.94 26.21
N LEU A 33 29.02 2.88 26.21
CA LEU A 33 29.23 4.28 26.51
C LEU A 33 28.57 4.62 27.84
N ARG A 34 29.21 5.48 28.63
CA ARG A 34 28.64 6.05 29.85
C ARG A 34 27.97 7.38 29.53
N LEU A 35 26.76 7.58 30.03
CA LEU A 35 26.02 8.82 29.88
C LEU A 35 26.68 9.92 30.71
N ALA A 36 26.79 11.10 30.13
CA ALA A 36 27.31 12.27 30.79
C ALA A 36 26.54 13.53 30.39
N GLY A 37 26.65 14.54 31.25
CA GLY A 37 26.13 15.88 30.99
C GLY A 37 24.62 15.91 30.80
N PRO A 38 24.09 16.56 29.75
CA PRO A 38 22.65 16.71 29.54
C PRO A 38 21.93 15.37 29.40
N LEU A 39 22.62 14.30 29.00
CA LEU A 39 22.03 12.96 28.90
C LEU A 39 21.69 12.34 30.27
N LEU A 40 22.29 12.82 31.37
CA LEU A 40 21.98 12.35 32.71
C LEU A 40 20.60 12.85 33.12
N GLY A 41 19.63 11.94 33.17
CA GLY A 41 18.23 12.24 33.50
C GLY A 41 17.32 12.43 32.28
N ILE A 42 17.86 12.32 31.05
CA ILE A 42 17.04 12.18 29.84
C ILE A 42 16.72 10.69 29.66
N PRO A 43 15.45 10.32 29.44
CA PRO A 43 15.09 8.96 29.08
C PRO A 43 15.58 8.69 27.65
N LEU A 44 16.74 8.06 27.53
CA LEU A 44 17.31 7.61 26.25
C LEU A 44 16.64 6.33 25.77
N ARG A 45 16.52 6.16 24.45
CA ARG A 45 15.79 5.08 23.81
C ARG A 45 16.67 4.30 22.84
N ILE A 46 16.30 3.04 22.58
CA ILE A 46 16.86 2.29 21.46
C ILE A 46 16.50 3.03 20.17
N GLY A 47 17.50 3.31 19.34
CA GLY A 47 17.30 4.12 18.14
C GLY A 47 17.97 5.48 18.19
N ASP A 48 18.04 6.09 19.37
CA ASP A 48 18.55 7.44 19.56
C ASP A 48 20.02 7.53 19.12
N ALA A 49 20.33 8.61 18.42
CA ALA A 49 21.69 8.94 18.07
C ALA A 49 22.26 9.87 19.15
N VAL A 50 23.45 9.59 19.63
CA VAL A 50 24.14 10.38 20.64
C VAL A 50 25.51 10.81 20.12
N VAL A 51 25.94 11.99 20.54
CA VAL A 51 27.32 12.43 20.39
C VAL A 51 28.15 11.65 21.41
N ALA A 52 29.20 11.00 20.94
CA ALA A 52 30.06 10.15 21.75
C ALA A 52 31.53 10.52 21.57
N ASP A 53 32.26 10.59 22.68
CA ASP A 53 33.72 10.54 22.68
C ASP A 53 34.15 9.09 22.90
N LEU A 54 34.61 8.45 21.83
CA LEU A 54 35.00 7.05 21.82
C LEU A 54 36.31 6.77 22.56
N ARG A 55 37.14 7.80 22.82
CA ARG A 55 38.40 7.65 23.55
C ARG A 55 38.15 7.54 25.05
N THR A 56 37.16 8.30 25.53
CA THR A 56 36.80 8.34 26.95
C THR A 56 35.56 7.49 27.26
N SER A 57 34.91 6.94 26.23
CA SER A 57 33.70 6.11 26.31
C SER A 57 32.53 6.84 26.96
N PHE A 58 32.36 8.13 26.67
CA PHE A 58 31.24 8.93 27.14
C PHE A 58 30.30 9.32 26.00
N ALA A 59 29.00 9.22 26.24
CA ALA A 59 27.97 9.87 25.44
C ALA A 59 27.60 11.20 26.11
N THR A 60 27.64 12.29 25.36
CA THR A 60 27.60 13.65 25.91
C THR A 60 26.37 14.46 25.49
N ASP A 61 25.78 14.16 24.35
CA ASP A 61 24.63 14.90 23.85
C ASP A 61 23.71 14.04 22.97
N LEU A 62 22.45 14.44 22.82
CA LEU A 62 21.46 13.76 21.97
C LEU A 62 21.45 14.40 20.58
N VAL A 63 21.67 13.60 19.55
CA VAL A 63 21.54 14.03 18.15
C VAL A 63 20.12 13.79 17.69
N GLN A 64 19.38 14.89 17.46
CA GLN A 64 18.10 14.81 16.76
C GLN A 64 18.36 14.43 15.30
N ARG A 65 18.14 13.16 14.96
CA ARG A 65 18.12 12.70 13.56
C ARG A 65 16.70 12.85 13.03
N SER A 66 16.49 13.86 12.20
CA SER A 66 15.23 14.09 11.49
C SER A 66 14.75 12.85 10.72
N GLU A 67 15.67 12.09 10.13
CA GLU A 67 15.35 10.95 9.24
C GLU A 67 14.53 9.82 9.87
N ILE A 68 14.53 9.64 11.20
CA ILE A 68 13.78 8.56 11.89
C ILE A 68 12.46 9.08 12.46
N GLU A 69 12.41 10.37 12.81
CA GLU A 69 11.15 11.04 13.15
C GLU A 69 10.28 11.22 11.91
N ASP A 70 10.87 11.52 10.77
CA ASP A 70 10.15 11.70 9.49
C ASP A 70 9.49 10.40 8.97
N LEU A 71 10.05 9.23 9.30
CA LEU A 71 9.52 7.91 8.88
C LEU A 71 8.34 7.43 9.72
N ILE A 72 8.09 8.07 10.86
CA ILE A 72 6.99 7.72 11.76
C ILE A 72 6.14 8.98 11.86
N LEU A 73 5.27 9.14 10.86
CA LEU A 73 4.28 10.20 10.87
C LEU A 73 3.28 9.89 12.00
N GLU A 74 3.44 10.57 13.13
CA GLU A 74 2.42 10.66 14.17
C GLU A 74 1.31 11.57 13.62
N GLU A 75 0.34 10.97 12.94
CA GLU A 75 -0.84 11.69 12.44
C GLU A 75 -1.94 11.67 13.49
N GLN A 76 -2.64 12.78 13.68
CA GLN A 76 -3.98 12.77 14.25
C GLN A 76 -4.96 12.64 13.07
N PRO A 77 -5.52 11.45 12.82
CA PRO A 77 -6.41 11.26 11.69
C PRO A 77 -7.69 12.07 11.86
N ASP A 78 -8.05 12.78 10.80
CA ASP A 78 -9.25 13.62 10.68
C ASP A 78 -10.38 12.90 9.94
N THR A 79 -10.22 11.64 9.56
CA THR A 79 -11.26 10.89 8.85
C THR A 79 -12.21 10.22 9.84
N GLU A 80 -13.52 10.39 9.70
CA GLU A 80 -14.55 9.66 10.45
C GLU A 80 -15.17 8.53 9.63
N TYR A 81 -15.87 7.60 10.28
CA TYR A 81 -16.61 6.55 9.57
C TYR A 81 -17.68 7.11 8.64
N SER A 82 -18.27 8.27 8.97
CA SER A 82 -19.27 8.94 8.11
C SER A 82 -18.71 9.42 6.78
N ASP A 83 -17.39 9.61 6.69
CA ASP A 83 -16.69 10.05 5.49
C ASP A 83 -16.42 8.89 4.52
N ILE A 84 -16.60 7.65 4.98
CA ILE A 84 -16.39 6.43 4.20
C ILE A 84 -17.72 5.97 3.62
N GLY A 85 -17.78 5.76 2.31
CA GLY A 85 -18.98 5.29 1.63
C GLY A 85 -18.91 3.80 1.27
N GLY A 86 -20.03 3.09 1.42
CA GLY A 86 -20.26 1.76 0.86
C GLY A 86 -19.52 0.61 1.56
N LEU A 87 -19.02 0.84 2.77
CA LEU A 87 -18.22 -0.14 3.54
C LEU A 87 -18.82 -0.45 4.91
N ASP A 88 -20.14 -0.24 5.11
CA ASP A 88 -20.81 -0.47 6.39
C ASP A 88 -20.55 -1.86 6.99
N PRO A 89 -20.63 -2.97 6.23
CA PRO A 89 -20.38 -4.30 6.79
C PRO A 89 -18.93 -4.47 7.28
N GLN A 90 -17.97 -3.89 6.57
CA GLN A 90 -16.55 -3.95 6.94
C GLN A 90 -16.29 -3.04 8.16
N ILE A 91 -16.92 -1.86 8.21
CA ILE A 91 -16.83 -0.96 9.37
C ILE A 91 -17.38 -1.66 10.62
N GLU A 92 -18.54 -2.32 10.53
CA GLU A 92 -19.13 -3.07 11.64
C GLU A 92 -18.18 -4.17 12.15
N GLN A 93 -17.60 -4.97 11.25
CA GLN A 93 -16.61 -5.99 11.63
C GLN A 93 -15.39 -5.41 12.34
N ILE A 94 -14.95 -4.22 11.93
CA ILE A 94 -13.80 -3.56 12.56
C ILE A 94 -14.17 -2.99 13.93
N ARG A 95 -15.35 -2.40 14.07
CA ARG A 95 -15.85 -1.91 15.36
C ARG A 95 -15.97 -3.05 16.36
N ASP A 96 -16.53 -4.18 15.95
CA ASP A 96 -16.65 -5.36 16.80
C ASP A 96 -15.29 -5.94 17.20
N ALA A 97 -14.32 -5.87 16.29
CA ALA A 97 -12.99 -6.40 16.55
C ALA A 97 -12.12 -5.48 17.41
N ILE A 98 -12.16 -4.18 17.15
CA ILE A 98 -11.22 -3.20 17.71
C ILE A 98 -11.87 -2.33 18.77
N GLU A 99 -13.09 -1.81 18.56
CA GLU A 99 -13.70 -0.87 19.51
C GLU A 99 -14.39 -1.59 20.67
N LEU A 100 -15.07 -2.71 20.40
CA LEU A 100 -15.82 -3.46 21.41
C LEU A 100 -14.94 -3.92 22.59
N PRO A 101 -13.72 -4.46 22.39
CA PRO A 101 -12.88 -4.85 23.52
C PRO A 101 -12.31 -3.67 24.31
N PHE A 102 -12.12 -2.52 23.67
CA PHE A 102 -11.69 -1.30 24.36
C PHE A 102 -12.82 -0.69 25.19
N THR A 103 -14.05 -0.78 24.70
CA THR A 103 -15.23 -0.19 25.36
C THR A 103 -15.75 -1.07 26.49
N HIS A 104 -15.66 -2.41 26.35
CA HIS A 104 -16.17 -3.39 27.32
C HIS A 104 -15.11 -4.43 27.74
N PRO A 105 -13.95 -4.01 28.29
CA PRO A 105 -12.88 -4.93 28.65
C PRO A 105 -13.27 -5.93 29.75
N GLU A 106 -14.19 -5.58 30.63
CA GLU A 106 -14.72 -6.46 31.68
C GLU A 106 -15.50 -7.65 31.12
N LEU A 107 -16.30 -7.48 30.07
CA LEU A 107 -17.04 -8.57 29.45
C LEU A 107 -16.09 -9.57 28.78
N TYR A 108 -15.03 -9.08 28.14
CA TYR A 108 -14.00 -9.95 27.57
C TYR A 108 -13.30 -10.77 28.65
N ARG A 109 -12.96 -10.15 29.80
CA ARG A 109 -12.36 -10.87 30.94
C ARG A 109 -13.33 -11.88 31.57
N GLU A 110 -14.61 -11.52 31.73
CA GLU A 110 -15.65 -12.40 32.28
C GLU A 110 -15.83 -13.65 31.42
N HIS A 111 -15.85 -13.49 30.10
CA HIS A 111 -16.02 -14.60 29.15
C HIS A 111 -14.71 -15.31 28.77
N GLY A 112 -13.56 -14.88 29.32
CA GLY A 112 -12.25 -15.45 29.00
C GLY A 112 -11.84 -15.25 27.53
N LEU A 113 -12.38 -14.23 26.87
CA LEU A 113 -12.10 -13.89 25.49
C LEU A 113 -10.88 -12.98 25.41
N ARG A 114 -9.94 -13.31 24.52
CA ARG A 114 -8.82 -12.42 24.19
C ARG A 114 -9.21 -11.52 23.03
N PRO A 115 -9.00 -10.20 23.11
CA PRO A 115 -9.25 -9.31 21.99
C PRO A 115 -8.30 -9.62 20.82
N PRO A 116 -8.75 -9.47 19.56
CA PRO A 116 -7.85 -9.58 18.43
C PRO A 116 -6.84 -8.44 18.48
N LYS A 117 -5.55 -8.76 18.27
CA LYS A 117 -4.46 -7.78 18.33
C LYS A 117 -4.09 -7.22 16.96
N GLY A 118 -4.45 -7.94 15.90
CA GLY A 118 -4.16 -7.49 14.55
C GLY A 118 -5.25 -7.77 13.53
N VAL A 119 -5.37 -6.83 12.60
CA VAL A 119 -6.36 -6.84 11.53
C VAL A 119 -5.63 -6.69 10.20
N LEU A 120 -5.92 -7.58 9.26
CA LEU A 120 -5.48 -7.46 7.87
C LEU A 120 -6.65 -6.97 7.01
N LEU A 121 -6.49 -5.79 6.44
CA LEU A 121 -7.31 -5.21 5.39
C LEU A 121 -6.73 -5.61 4.03
N TYR A 122 -7.49 -6.33 3.22
CA TYR A 122 -7.02 -6.76 1.90
C TYR A 122 -8.07 -6.61 0.82
N GLY A 123 -7.62 -6.39 -0.41
CA GLY A 123 -8.50 -6.25 -1.57
C GLY A 123 -7.95 -5.28 -2.59
N PRO A 124 -8.67 -5.02 -3.69
CA PRO A 124 -8.19 -4.19 -4.80
C PRO A 124 -7.71 -2.80 -4.36
N PRO A 125 -6.80 -2.15 -5.10
CA PRO A 125 -6.36 -0.79 -4.80
C PRO A 125 -7.51 0.22 -4.93
N GLY A 126 -7.42 1.32 -4.18
CA GLY A 126 -8.40 2.42 -4.25
C GLY A 126 -9.78 2.11 -3.65
N THR A 127 -9.91 1.09 -2.79
CA THR A 127 -11.17 0.72 -2.13
C THR A 127 -11.32 1.25 -0.70
N GLY A 128 -10.37 2.05 -0.19
CA GLY A 128 -10.52 2.73 1.10
C GLY A 128 -9.87 2.05 2.31
N LYS A 129 -8.94 1.10 2.11
CA LYS A 129 -8.19 0.44 3.22
C LYS A 129 -7.52 1.44 4.17
N THR A 130 -6.79 2.42 3.62
CA THR A 130 -6.11 3.48 4.39
C THR A 130 -7.12 4.42 5.08
N LEU A 131 -8.24 4.74 4.42
CA LEU A 131 -9.30 5.58 5.01
C LEU A 131 -9.95 4.91 6.21
N ILE A 132 -10.25 3.61 6.10
CA ILE A 132 -10.78 2.80 7.20
C ILE A 132 -9.83 2.81 8.38
N ALA A 133 -8.53 2.54 8.17
CA ALA A 133 -7.56 2.52 9.26
C ALA A 133 -7.48 3.86 10.01
N ARG A 134 -7.55 4.98 9.28
CA ARG A 134 -7.60 6.34 9.86
C ARG A 134 -8.88 6.58 10.66
N ALA A 135 -10.04 6.14 10.14
CA ALA A 135 -11.32 6.27 10.84
C ALA A 135 -11.36 5.47 12.16
N VAL A 136 -10.79 4.27 12.17
CA VAL A 136 -10.64 3.46 13.39
C VAL A 136 -9.79 4.19 14.42
N ALA A 137 -8.66 4.77 13.99
CA ALA A 137 -7.78 5.50 14.88
C ALA A 137 -8.42 6.74 15.48
N ARG A 138 -9.21 7.47 14.70
CA ARG A 138 -10.01 8.60 15.20
C ARG A 138 -11.09 8.14 16.18
N SER A 139 -11.80 7.05 15.87
CA SER A 139 -12.84 6.54 16.76
C SER A 139 -12.29 6.04 18.09
N LEU A 140 -11.16 5.32 18.10
CA LEU A 140 -10.50 4.93 19.34
C LEU A 140 -10.01 6.13 20.16
N ALA A 141 -9.56 7.21 19.51
CA ALA A 141 -9.19 8.45 20.20
C ALA A 141 -10.40 9.01 20.97
N GLN A 142 -11.56 9.09 20.30
CA GLN A 142 -12.80 9.60 20.88
C GLN A 142 -13.28 8.73 22.04
N LEU A 143 -13.18 7.40 21.93
CA LEU A 143 -13.56 6.46 22.99
C LEU A 143 -12.66 6.54 24.23
N ALA A 144 -11.36 6.79 24.05
CA ALA A 144 -10.38 6.80 25.15
C ALA A 144 -10.39 8.07 26.02
N GLY A 145 -10.94 9.20 25.54
CA GLY A 145 -10.91 10.46 26.30
C GLY A 145 -11.90 11.54 25.87
N GLY A 146 -12.96 11.20 25.13
CA GLY A 146 -13.93 12.19 24.61
C GLY A 146 -13.29 13.13 23.58
N GLU A 147 -13.74 14.39 23.52
CA GLU A 147 -13.20 15.40 22.57
C GLU A 147 -11.71 15.76 22.81
N GLY A 148 -11.10 15.30 23.91
CA GLY A 148 -9.68 15.49 24.24
C GLY A 148 -8.86 14.21 24.29
N GLY A 149 -9.43 13.07 23.88
CA GLY A 149 -8.76 11.79 23.87
C GLY A 149 -7.65 11.76 22.82
N THR A 150 -6.43 11.45 23.24
CA THR A 150 -5.32 11.21 22.31
C THR A 150 -5.32 9.74 21.92
N SER A 151 -5.22 9.41 20.64
CA SER A 151 -4.70 8.12 20.19
C SER A 151 -3.43 8.37 19.39
N TYR A 152 -2.56 7.36 19.31
CA TYR A 152 -1.38 7.43 18.46
C TYR A 152 -1.59 6.57 17.23
N PHE A 153 -1.58 7.20 16.05
CA PHE A 153 -1.58 6.50 14.77
C PHE A 153 -0.17 6.57 14.17
N LEU A 154 0.52 5.43 14.14
CA LEU A 154 1.80 5.29 13.48
C LEU A 154 1.53 4.77 12.06
N ASN A 155 1.67 5.64 11.07
CA ASN A 155 1.50 5.27 9.66
C ASN A 155 2.85 4.89 9.05
N ILE A 156 2.99 3.65 8.60
CA ILE A 156 4.21 3.13 7.99
C ILE A 156 3.87 2.57 6.62
N LYS A 157 4.49 3.10 5.56
CA LYS A 157 4.31 2.56 4.21
C LYS A 157 5.39 1.53 3.91
N GLY A 158 4.99 0.40 3.34
CA GLY A 158 5.88 -0.68 2.96
C GLY A 158 7.11 -0.24 2.15
N PRO A 159 6.97 0.61 1.10
CA PRO A 159 8.12 1.12 0.34
C PRO A 159 9.08 2.00 1.14
N GLU A 160 8.61 2.70 2.18
CA GLU A 160 9.46 3.56 3.02
C GLU A 160 10.46 2.74 3.83
N LEU A 161 10.07 1.53 4.23
CA LEU A 161 10.93 0.57 4.93
C LEU A 161 12.02 -0.04 4.03
N LEU A 162 11.83 -0.07 2.71
CA LEU A 162 12.76 -0.71 1.77
C LEU A 162 13.85 0.23 1.23
N ASN A 163 13.65 1.54 1.32
CA ASN A 163 14.39 2.52 0.52
C ASN A 163 15.74 2.99 1.07
N LYS A 164 16.30 2.40 2.12
CA LYS A 164 17.59 2.82 2.68
C LYS A 164 18.35 1.60 3.19
N PHE A 165 19.51 1.35 2.57
CA PHE A 165 20.59 0.42 2.94
C PHE A 165 20.25 -0.89 3.69
N VAL A 166 20.79 -2.01 3.19
CA VAL A 166 20.75 -3.35 3.81
C VAL A 166 21.01 -3.29 5.33
N GLY A 167 20.05 -3.75 6.15
CA GLY A 167 20.13 -3.78 7.62
C GLY A 167 19.49 -2.60 8.35
N GLU A 168 19.18 -1.49 7.65
CA GLU A 168 18.48 -0.34 8.23
C GLU A 168 16.99 -0.64 8.45
N THR A 169 16.37 -1.40 7.56
CA THR A 169 14.95 -1.80 7.65
C THR A 169 14.60 -2.54 8.94
N GLU A 170 15.42 -3.50 9.37
CA GLU A 170 15.17 -4.23 10.63
C GLU A 170 15.28 -3.32 11.85
N ARG A 171 16.24 -2.39 11.81
CA ARG A 171 16.40 -1.37 12.86
C ARG A 171 15.18 -0.45 12.88
N GLN A 172 14.67 -0.02 11.73
CA GLN A 172 13.47 0.81 11.64
C GLN A 172 12.25 0.09 12.24
N ILE A 173 12.04 -1.18 11.91
CA ILE A 173 10.97 -2.01 12.49
C ILE A 173 11.10 -2.06 14.03
N ARG A 174 12.31 -2.31 14.55
CA ARG A 174 12.56 -2.28 16.02
C ARG A 174 12.20 -0.93 16.64
N VAL A 175 12.59 0.18 15.99
CA VAL A 175 12.31 1.54 16.49
C VAL A 175 10.81 1.84 16.48
N ILE A 176 10.09 1.47 15.42
CA ILE A 176 8.63 1.66 15.30
C ILE A 176 7.91 0.99 16.47
N PHE A 177 8.20 -0.30 16.71
CA PHE A 177 7.55 -1.04 17.80
C PHE A 177 8.06 -0.62 19.19
N ALA A 178 9.31 -0.16 19.33
CA ALA A 178 9.78 0.47 20.57
C ALA A 178 8.97 1.73 20.90
N ARG A 179 8.71 2.60 19.91
CA ARG A 179 7.85 3.79 20.11
C ARG A 179 6.41 3.40 20.42
N ALA A 180 5.86 2.39 19.73
CA ALA A 180 4.53 1.90 20.02
C ALA A 180 4.39 1.42 21.49
N ARG A 181 5.37 0.65 21.98
CA ARG A 181 5.43 0.19 23.38
C ARG A 181 5.54 1.34 24.39
N GLU A 182 6.34 2.36 24.08
CA GLU A 182 6.48 3.53 24.93
C GLU A 182 5.16 4.29 25.07
N ARG A 183 4.50 4.60 23.95
CA ARG A 183 3.20 5.27 23.95
C ARG A 183 2.15 4.43 24.67
N ALA A 184 2.19 3.12 24.46
CA ALA A 184 1.30 2.18 25.14
C ALA A 184 1.50 2.18 26.67
N THR A 185 2.72 2.37 27.16
CA THR A 185 2.98 2.45 28.62
C THR A 185 2.28 3.65 29.27
N SER A 186 1.97 4.69 28.48
CA SER A 186 1.22 5.86 28.94
C SER A 186 -0.30 5.64 29.04
N GLY A 187 -0.78 4.41 28.78
CA GLY A 187 -2.20 4.05 28.85
C GLY A 187 -3.04 4.48 27.66
N VAL A 188 -2.41 5.02 26.61
CA VAL A 188 -3.07 5.52 25.41
C VAL A 188 -3.22 4.42 24.36
N PRO A 189 -4.34 4.34 23.60
CA PRO A 189 -4.43 3.43 22.46
C PRO A 189 -3.44 3.80 21.36
N VAL A 190 -2.71 2.80 20.87
CA VAL A 190 -1.73 2.94 19.79
C VAL A 190 -2.12 2.02 18.63
N ILE A 191 -2.28 2.59 17.44
CA ILE A 191 -2.47 1.84 16.21
C ILE A 191 -1.18 1.92 15.40
N VAL A 192 -0.63 0.74 15.08
CA VAL A 192 0.47 0.59 14.15
C VAL A 192 -0.11 0.17 12.81
N PHE A 193 -0.15 1.10 11.85
CA PHE A 193 -0.71 0.86 10.53
C PHE A 193 0.40 0.64 9.50
N PHE A 194 0.41 -0.54 8.89
CA PHE A 194 1.29 -0.87 7.78
C PHE A 194 0.52 -0.81 6.47
N ASP A 195 0.78 0.20 5.65
CA ASP A 195 0.23 0.30 4.29
C ASP A 195 1.14 -0.40 3.27
N GLU A 196 0.56 -0.88 2.17
CA GLU A 196 1.27 -1.59 1.10
C GLU A 196 2.17 -2.74 1.60
N MET A 197 1.67 -3.52 2.55
CA MET A 197 2.46 -4.60 3.17
C MET A 197 3.01 -5.61 2.18
N GLU A 198 2.37 -5.79 1.02
CA GLU A 198 2.86 -6.66 -0.05
C GLU A 198 4.26 -6.30 -0.55
N SER A 199 4.71 -5.05 -0.38
CA SER A 199 6.07 -4.66 -0.74
C SER A 199 7.11 -5.33 0.17
N LEU A 200 6.76 -5.59 1.43
CA LEU A 200 7.63 -6.21 2.43
C LEU A 200 7.73 -7.73 2.27
N PHE A 201 6.75 -8.35 1.59
CA PHE A 201 6.59 -9.80 1.49
C PHE A 201 6.92 -10.37 0.10
N ARG A 202 7.64 -9.63 -0.77
CA ARG A 202 7.87 -10.08 -2.16
C ARG A 202 8.43 -11.50 -2.20
N ILE A 203 7.61 -12.39 -2.77
CA ILE A 203 7.89 -13.83 -2.86
C ILE A 203 9.02 -14.04 -3.87
N ARG A 204 10.03 -14.81 -3.43
CA ARG A 204 11.11 -15.41 -4.23
C ARG A 204 10.62 -15.84 -5.63
N GLY A 205 11.33 -15.46 -6.69
CA GLY A 205 11.20 -16.16 -7.98
C GLY A 205 11.55 -15.42 -9.27
N ALA A 206 11.57 -14.09 -9.29
CA ALA A 206 11.83 -13.32 -10.51
C ALA A 206 13.30 -12.87 -10.62
N GLY A 207 14.22 -13.83 -10.75
CA GLY A 207 15.56 -13.60 -11.32
C GLY A 207 16.52 -12.67 -10.55
N ILE A 208 17.48 -13.29 -9.85
CA ILE A 208 18.80 -12.76 -9.47
C ILE A 208 18.77 -11.60 -8.43
N SER A 209 19.31 -11.88 -7.23
CA SER A 209 19.47 -11.02 -6.03
C SER A 209 18.23 -10.94 -5.12
N SER A 210 18.28 -10.99 -3.79
CA SER A 210 19.39 -11.02 -2.82
C SER A 210 18.92 -11.70 -1.50
N ASP A 211 19.83 -12.33 -0.75
CA ASP A 211 19.58 -12.93 0.59
C ASP A 211 19.16 -11.91 1.68
N VAL A 212 18.99 -10.63 1.32
CA VAL A 212 18.71 -9.50 2.21
C VAL A 212 17.22 -9.33 2.52
N GLU A 213 16.33 -9.68 1.58
CA GLU A 213 14.87 -9.55 1.79
C GLU A 213 14.32 -10.64 2.74
N THR A 214 15.12 -11.69 2.99
CA THR A 214 14.75 -12.86 3.79
C THR A 214 14.69 -12.64 5.30
N THR A 215 15.26 -11.55 5.84
CA THR A 215 15.33 -11.32 7.30
C THR A 215 14.26 -10.36 7.82
N ILE A 216 13.64 -9.56 6.94
CA ILE A 216 12.65 -8.54 7.32
C ILE A 216 11.37 -9.18 7.88
N VAL A 217 10.87 -10.24 7.22
CA VAL A 217 9.64 -10.92 7.63
C VAL A 217 9.75 -11.54 9.03
N PRO A 218 10.78 -12.36 9.35
CA PRO A 218 10.98 -12.83 10.72
C PRO A 218 11.07 -11.72 11.76
N GLN A 219 11.73 -10.60 11.44
CA GLN A 219 11.86 -9.46 12.35
C GLN A 219 10.51 -8.79 12.63
N LEU A 220 9.70 -8.55 11.59
CA LEU A 220 8.36 -8.00 11.74
C LEU A 220 7.47 -8.91 12.59
N LEU A 221 7.51 -10.22 12.34
CA LEU A 221 6.77 -11.21 13.13
C LEU A 221 7.19 -11.20 14.60
N ALA A 222 8.50 -11.13 14.87
CA ALA A 222 9.02 -11.07 16.23
C ALA A 222 8.58 -9.80 16.98
N GLU A 223 8.51 -8.65 16.30
CA GLU A 223 7.99 -7.43 16.94
C GLU A 223 6.48 -7.46 17.16
N ILE A 224 5.68 -8.03 16.25
CA ILE A 224 4.23 -8.24 16.45
C ILE A 224 4.00 -9.14 17.66
N ASP A 225 4.70 -10.28 17.74
CA ASP A 225 4.63 -11.19 18.89
C ASP A 225 5.08 -10.47 20.18
N GLY A 226 6.05 -9.54 20.08
CA GLY A 226 6.54 -8.74 21.19
C GLY A 226 5.55 -7.71 21.75
N VAL A 227 4.57 -7.28 20.96
CA VAL A 227 3.48 -6.39 21.41
C VAL A 227 2.17 -7.11 21.71
N GLU A 228 2.08 -8.42 21.50
CA GLU A 228 0.89 -9.23 21.79
C GLU A 228 0.42 -9.09 23.25
N THR A 229 1.37 -8.92 24.17
CA THR A 229 1.11 -8.77 25.61
C THR A 229 0.54 -7.40 26.00
N LEU A 230 0.53 -6.42 25.10
CA LEU A 230 0.03 -5.08 25.36
C LEU A 230 -1.44 -4.97 24.95
N ASP A 231 -2.28 -4.56 25.90
CA ASP A 231 -3.74 -4.48 25.69
C ASP A 231 -4.21 -3.30 24.87
N ASN A 232 -3.35 -2.30 24.71
CA ASN A 232 -3.65 -1.03 24.06
C ASN A 232 -2.85 -0.80 22.77
N VAL A 233 -2.20 -1.83 22.23
CA VAL A 233 -1.55 -1.78 20.91
C VAL A 233 -2.34 -2.65 19.94
N VAL A 234 -2.71 -2.07 18.80
CA VAL A 234 -3.38 -2.77 17.70
C VAL A 234 -2.56 -2.62 16.42
N VAL A 235 -2.32 -3.73 15.73
CA VAL A 235 -1.58 -3.74 14.46
C VAL A 235 -2.56 -3.88 13.30
N ILE A 236 -2.63 -2.89 12.42
CA ILE A 236 -3.46 -2.94 11.22
C ILE A 236 -2.55 -3.04 10.00
N GLY A 237 -2.74 -4.09 9.22
CA GLY A 237 -2.06 -4.27 7.95
C GLY A 237 -2.99 -3.99 6.78
N ALA A 238 -2.53 -3.27 5.76
CA ALA A 238 -3.22 -3.13 4.49
C ALA A 238 -2.40 -3.73 3.34
N SER A 239 -3.07 -4.50 2.48
CA SER A 239 -2.44 -5.06 1.27
C SER A 239 -3.38 -5.01 0.07
N ASN A 240 -2.82 -4.70 -1.11
CA ASN A 240 -3.56 -4.80 -2.36
C ASN A 240 -3.52 -6.22 -2.96
N ARG A 241 -2.70 -7.11 -2.39
CA ARG A 241 -2.34 -8.40 -2.96
C ARG A 241 -2.38 -9.49 -1.89
N GLU A 242 -3.52 -10.15 -1.75
CA GLU A 242 -3.70 -11.28 -0.83
C GLU A 242 -2.75 -12.44 -1.17
N ASP A 243 -2.44 -12.64 -2.46
CA ASP A 243 -1.56 -13.69 -2.96
C ASP A 243 -0.11 -13.55 -2.50
N MET A 244 0.31 -12.34 -2.11
CA MET A 244 1.69 -12.03 -1.72
C MET A 244 1.93 -12.08 -0.21
N ILE A 245 0.89 -12.31 0.58
CA ILE A 245 0.98 -12.24 2.05
C ILE A 245 1.52 -13.56 2.59
N ASP A 246 2.57 -13.50 3.41
CA ASP A 246 3.11 -14.68 4.09
C ASP A 246 2.05 -15.28 5.04
N PRO A 247 1.65 -16.56 4.88
CA PRO A 247 0.70 -17.21 5.80
C PRO A 247 1.14 -17.18 7.27
N ALA A 248 2.43 -17.00 7.56
CA ALA A 248 2.96 -16.89 8.92
C ALA A 248 2.43 -15.65 9.64
N ILE A 249 2.16 -14.54 8.95
CA ILE A 249 1.61 -13.32 9.58
C ILE A 249 0.13 -13.47 9.95
N LEU A 250 -0.55 -14.45 9.36
CA LEU A 250 -1.99 -14.71 9.52
C LEU A 250 -2.30 -15.72 10.63
N ARG A 251 -1.29 -16.10 11.42
CA ARG A 251 -1.45 -17.06 12.53
C ARG A 251 -2.03 -16.36 13.75
N PRO A 252 -2.83 -17.06 14.58
CA PRO A 252 -3.35 -16.53 15.83
C PRO A 252 -2.28 -15.87 16.71
N GLY A 253 -2.59 -14.71 17.29
CA GLY A 253 -1.65 -13.83 18.03
C GLY A 253 -1.02 -12.72 17.17
N ARG A 254 -1.31 -12.67 15.87
CA ARG A 254 -0.74 -11.70 14.90
C ARG A 254 -1.86 -10.98 14.16
N LEU A 255 -1.97 -11.15 12.84
CA LEU A 255 -3.09 -10.63 12.03
C LEU A 255 -4.21 -11.68 11.96
N ASP A 256 -4.91 -11.82 13.09
CA ASP A 256 -5.88 -12.89 13.33
C ASP A 256 -7.18 -12.66 12.55
N LEU A 257 -7.55 -11.39 12.39
CA LEU A 257 -8.74 -10.99 11.67
C LEU A 257 -8.39 -10.56 10.25
N LYS A 258 -9.11 -11.09 9.27
CA LYS A 258 -8.95 -10.74 7.86
C LYS A 258 -10.24 -10.14 7.35
N ILE A 259 -10.16 -8.92 6.84
CA ILE A 259 -11.31 -8.19 6.33
C ILE A 259 -11.05 -7.88 4.87
N ARG A 260 -11.92 -8.44 4.03
CA ARG A 260 -11.88 -8.22 2.59
C ARG A 260 -12.63 -6.94 2.25
N ILE A 261 -11.94 -6.03 1.57
CA ILE A 261 -12.49 -4.77 1.07
C ILE A 261 -12.56 -4.86 -0.45
N ASP A 262 -13.73 -5.23 -0.94
CA ASP A 262 -14.02 -5.39 -2.36
C ASP A 262 -14.32 -4.05 -3.05
N ARG A 263 -14.42 -4.11 -4.37
CA ARG A 263 -14.91 -2.99 -5.18
C ARG A 263 -16.38 -2.69 -4.82
N PRO A 264 -16.79 -1.41 -4.82
CA PRO A 264 -18.16 -1.05 -4.47
C PRO A 264 -19.16 -1.61 -5.47
N ASP A 265 -20.30 -2.07 -4.98
CA ASP A 265 -21.47 -2.34 -5.82
C ASP A 265 -22.20 -1.03 -6.16
N ALA A 266 -23.34 -1.11 -6.85
CA ALA A 266 -24.08 0.09 -7.23
C ALA A 266 -24.63 0.87 -6.01
N ALA A 267 -24.92 0.19 -4.89
CA ALA A 267 -25.38 0.86 -3.67
C ALA A 267 -24.21 1.56 -2.97
N GLY A 268 -23.08 0.87 -2.82
CA GLY A 268 -21.85 1.44 -2.28
C GLY A 268 -21.32 2.59 -3.13
N ALA A 269 -21.41 2.51 -4.46
CA ALA A 269 -21.04 3.62 -5.34
C ALA A 269 -21.90 4.86 -5.12
N ARG A 270 -23.23 4.72 -4.95
CA ARG A 270 -24.11 5.85 -4.60
C ARG A 270 -23.66 6.52 -3.31
N ASP A 271 -23.38 5.71 -2.28
CA ASP A 271 -22.93 6.23 -1.00
C ASP A 271 -21.57 6.94 -1.13
N ILE A 272 -20.61 6.37 -1.86
CA ILE A 272 -19.32 7.02 -2.15
C ILE A 272 -19.52 8.34 -2.89
N PHE A 273 -20.35 8.38 -3.94
CA PHE A 273 -20.64 9.62 -4.66
C PHE A 273 -21.25 10.69 -3.74
N SER A 274 -22.11 10.30 -2.79
CA SER A 274 -22.74 11.22 -1.84
C SER A 274 -21.72 11.92 -0.93
N LYS A 275 -20.56 11.31 -0.67
CA LYS A 275 -19.48 11.93 0.11
C LYS A 275 -18.78 13.06 -0.65
N TYR A 276 -18.75 12.98 -1.99
CA TYR A 276 -17.99 13.93 -2.84
C TYR A 276 -18.87 14.96 -3.57
N LEU A 277 -20.11 14.59 -3.87
CA LEU A 277 -21.14 15.44 -4.46
C LEU A 277 -22.13 15.85 -3.37
N THR A 278 -21.92 17.03 -2.79
CA THR A 278 -22.77 17.57 -1.72
C THR A 278 -23.63 18.72 -2.24
N PRO A 279 -24.79 19.00 -1.60
CA PRO A 279 -25.66 20.12 -1.98
C PRO A 279 -24.99 21.49 -1.81
N ASP A 280 -23.90 21.57 -1.02
CA ASP A 280 -23.11 22.78 -0.80
C ASP A 280 -22.29 23.18 -2.03
N LEU A 281 -22.00 22.23 -2.93
CA LEU A 281 -21.34 22.53 -4.18
C LEU A 281 -22.19 23.48 -5.02
N PRO A 282 -21.59 24.41 -5.78
CA PRO A 282 -22.33 25.20 -6.75
C PRO A 282 -22.94 24.27 -7.81
N LEU A 283 -24.25 24.08 -7.78
CA LEU A 283 -25.02 23.35 -8.80
C LEU A 283 -25.51 24.33 -9.87
N ARG A 284 -25.71 23.86 -11.10
CA ARG A 284 -26.33 24.68 -12.14
C ARG A 284 -27.82 24.87 -11.84
N ASP A 285 -28.30 26.11 -11.95
CA ASP A 285 -29.71 26.46 -11.68
C ASP A 285 -30.70 25.58 -12.47
N ARG A 286 -30.41 25.31 -13.75
CA ARG A 286 -31.24 24.43 -14.59
C ARG A 286 -31.41 23.01 -14.00
N ASP A 287 -30.36 22.44 -13.42
CA ASP A 287 -30.42 21.09 -12.85
C ASP A 287 -31.20 21.11 -11.52
N VAL A 288 -31.06 22.19 -10.74
CA VAL A 288 -31.86 22.41 -9.52
C VAL A 288 -33.33 22.63 -9.84
N ASP A 289 -33.64 23.41 -10.87
CA ASP A 289 -35.00 23.67 -11.35
C ASP A 289 -35.65 22.38 -11.86
N ALA A 290 -34.90 21.54 -12.59
CA ALA A 290 -35.37 20.23 -13.06
C ALA A 290 -35.71 19.28 -11.90
N ALA A 291 -35.05 19.44 -10.76
CA ALA A 291 -35.32 18.72 -9.50
C ALA A 291 -36.39 19.40 -8.62
N GLY A 292 -37.13 20.38 -9.14
CA GLY A 292 -38.20 21.06 -8.40
C GLY A 292 -37.71 22.11 -7.40
N GLY A 293 -36.49 22.64 -7.59
CA GLY A 293 -35.89 23.65 -6.72
C GLY A 293 -35.13 23.07 -5.52
N ASP A 294 -35.09 21.75 -5.36
CA ASP A 294 -34.37 21.07 -4.28
C ASP A 294 -32.95 20.69 -4.72
N ARG A 295 -31.95 21.24 -4.02
CA ARG A 295 -30.53 20.97 -4.28
C ARG A 295 -30.14 19.54 -3.94
N GLN A 296 -30.74 18.95 -2.89
CA GLN A 296 -30.44 17.56 -2.54
C GLN A 296 -30.98 16.63 -3.62
N ALA A 297 -32.23 16.82 -4.03
CA ALA A 297 -32.81 16.04 -5.13
C ALA A 297 -32.03 16.18 -6.45
N ALA A 298 -31.46 17.37 -6.73
CA ALA A 298 -30.61 17.58 -7.90
C ALA A 298 -29.29 16.80 -7.82
N VAL A 299 -28.66 16.75 -6.63
CA VAL A 299 -27.49 15.91 -6.38
C VAL A 299 -27.86 14.44 -6.53
N ASP A 300 -28.94 13.98 -5.90
CA ASP A 300 -29.37 12.58 -5.96
C ASP A 300 -29.62 12.13 -7.40
N ALA A 301 -30.28 12.97 -8.23
CA ALA A 301 -30.48 12.71 -9.64
C ALA A 301 -29.16 12.62 -10.43
N MET A 302 -28.18 13.47 -10.09
CA MET A 302 -26.84 13.43 -10.69
C MET A 302 -26.08 12.14 -10.32
N ILE A 303 -26.19 11.72 -9.05
CA ILE A 303 -25.60 10.48 -8.54
C ILE A 303 -26.23 9.26 -9.22
N GLU A 304 -27.56 9.21 -9.32
CA GLU A 304 -28.26 8.12 -10.01
C GLU A 304 -27.83 8.00 -11.47
N ALA A 305 -27.73 9.12 -12.19
CA ALA A 305 -27.24 9.12 -13.58
C ALA A 305 -25.79 8.61 -13.69
N ALA A 306 -24.92 9.01 -12.75
CA ALA A 306 -23.53 8.56 -12.71
C ALA A 306 -23.43 7.05 -12.42
N VAL A 307 -24.22 6.54 -11.48
CA VAL A 307 -24.24 5.13 -11.09
C VAL A 307 -24.85 4.28 -12.19
N GLU A 308 -25.94 4.71 -12.82
CA GLU A 308 -26.51 4.04 -14.00
C GLU A 308 -25.46 3.94 -15.12
N ARG A 309 -24.74 5.03 -15.40
CA ARG A 309 -23.68 5.06 -16.42
C ARG A 309 -22.52 4.11 -16.13
N LEU A 310 -22.15 3.91 -14.86
CA LEU A 310 -21.03 3.03 -14.47
C LEU A 310 -21.45 1.56 -14.33
N TYR A 311 -22.69 1.30 -13.92
CA TYR A 311 -23.16 -0.02 -13.52
C TYR A 311 -24.11 -0.70 -14.53
N SER A 312 -24.52 -0.02 -15.61
CA SER A 312 -25.27 -0.67 -16.69
C SER A 312 -24.45 -1.80 -17.33
N THR A 313 -25.14 -2.89 -17.67
CA THR A 313 -24.56 -4.06 -18.37
C THR A 313 -24.88 -4.04 -19.85
N GLY A 314 -25.01 -2.85 -20.44
CA GLY A 314 -25.22 -2.70 -21.87
C GLY A 314 -23.91 -2.83 -22.65
N PRO A 315 -23.97 -3.02 -23.98
CA PRO A 315 -22.81 -3.12 -24.86
C PRO A 315 -21.85 -1.92 -24.75
N GLU A 316 -22.36 -0.73 -24.41
CA GLU A 316 -21.58 0.49 -24.20
C GLU A 316 -20.62 0.43 -23.00
N ASN A 317 -20.85 -0.53 -22.10
CA ASN A 317 -20.09 -0.76 -20.88
C ASN A 317 -19.31 -2.08 -20.88
N GLU A 318 -19.41 -2.86 -21.95
CA GLU A 318 -18.51 -3.99 -22.17
C GLU A 318 -17.07 -3.49 -22.27
N TYR A 319 -16.20 -4.04 -21.44
CA TYR A 319 -14.86 -3.51 -21.26
C TYR A 319 -13.79 -4.51 -21.68
N LEU A 320 -13.84 -5.73 -21.13
CA LEU A 320 -12.89 -6.81 -21.43
C LEU A 320 -13.62 -8.09 -21.76
N GLU A 321 -13.15 -8.81 -22.78
CA GLU A 321 -13.50 -10.21 -23.02
C GLU A 321 -12.31 -11.08 -22.54
N LEU A 322 -12.58 -11.95 -21.59
CA LEU A 322 -11.66 -12.97 -21.11
C LEU A 322 -11.94 -14.28 -21.82
N THR A 323 -10.89 -14.98 -22.28
CA THR A 323 -10.99 -16.36 -22.76
C THR A 323 -10.21 -17.29 -21.84
N TYR A 324 -10.89 -18.31 -21.34
CA TYR A 324 -10.34 -19.31 -20.45
C TYR A 324 -9.71 -20.47 -21.22
N ALA A 325 -8.86 -21.26 -20.55
CA ALA A 325 -8.19 -22.42 -21.15
C ALA A 325 -9.16 -23.52 -21.63
N ASP A 326 -10.37 -23.59 -21.06
CA ASP A 326 -11.44 -24.49 -21.49
C ASP A 326 -12.23 -23.98 -22.71
N GLY A 327 -11.87 -22.79 -23.21
CA GLY A 327 -12.51 -22.14 -24.35
C GLY A 327 -13.74 -21.30 -23.98
N THR A 328 -14.14 -21.25 -22.71
CA THR A 328 -15.22 -20.36 -22.26
C THR A 328 -14.80 -18.90 -22.36
N ARG A 329 -15.78 -18.03 -22.62
CA ARG A 329 -15.58 -16.58 -22.71
C ARG A 329 -16.46 -15.85 -21.72
N GLU A 330 -15.92 -14.80 -21.14
CA GLU A 330 -16.62 -13.95 -20.18
C GLU A 330 -16.38 -12.49 -20.51
N VAL A 331 -17.44 -11.69 -20.50
CA VAL A 331 -17.34 -10.25 -20.74
C VAL A 331 -17.48 -9.51 -19.41
N LEU A 332 -16.41 -8.80 -19.05
CA LEU A 332 -16.38 -7.90 -17.90
C LEU A 332 -16.83 -6.51 -18.34
N HIS A 333 -17.58 -5.87 -17.46
CA HIS A 333 -18.13 -4.53 -17.69
C HIS A 333 -17.38 -3.49 -16.85
N VAL A 334 -17.60 -2.21 -17.13
CA VAL A 334 -17.04 -1.09 -16.35
C VAL A 334 -17.26 -1.26 -14.83
N LYS A 335 -18.43 -1.76 -14.42
CA LYS A 335 -18.77 -2.00 -13.01
C LYS A 335 -17.77 -2.90 -12.27
N ASP A 336 -17.18 -3.88 -12.96
CA ASP A 336 -16.22 -4.81 -12.38
C ASP A 336 -14.88 -4.12 -12.05
N PHE A 337 -14.70 -2.88 -12.52
CA PHE A 337 -13.51 -2.04 -12.36
C PHE A 337 -13.73 -0.79 -11.52
N SER A 338 -14.95 -0.59 -11.01
CA SER A 338 -15.26 0.55 -10.15
C SER A 338 -14.42 0.51 -8.87
N SER A 339 -13.97 1.66 -8.39
CA SER A 339 -13.26 1.83 -7.11
C SER A 339 -13.62 3.19 -6.50
N GLY A 340 -13.41 3.33 -5.20
CA GLY A 340 -13.62 4.62 -4.53
C GLY A 340 -12.70 5.71 -5.09
N ALA A 341 -11.45 5.36 -5.42
CA ALA A 341 -10.50 6.27 -6.06
C ALA A 341 -10.96 6.72 -7.46
N LEU A 342 -11.51 5.81 -8.27
CA LEU A 342 -12.09 6.16 -9.57
C LEU A 342 -13.24 7.16 -9.41
N ILE A 343 -14.16 6.88 -8.48
CA ILE A 343 -15.31 7.76 -8.21
C ILE A 343 -14.84 9.16 -7.74
N ALA A 344 -13.85 9.22 -6.83
CA ALA A 344 -13.28 10.47 -6.37
C ALA A 344 -12.69 11.29 -7.53
N ASN A 345 -11.88 10.65 -8.38
CA ASN A 345 -11.27 11.28 -9.56
C ASN A 345 -12.31 11.79 -10.56
N VAL A 346 -13.39 11.02 -10.78
CA VAL A 346 -14.53 11.44 -11.62
C VAL A 346 -15.12 12.75 -11.10
N VAL A 347 -15.38 12.84 -9.79
CA VAL A 347 -15.98 14.04 -9.20
C VAL A 347 -15.02 15.24 -9.27
N ASP A 348 -13.73 15.05 -9.00
CA ASP A 348 -12.73 16.11 -9.10
C ASP A 348 -12.58 16.64 -10.52
N ARG A 349 -12.61 15.73 -11.51
CA ARG A 349 -12.62 16.10 -12.93
C ARG A 349 -13.88 16.85 -13.31
N ALA A 350 -15.05 16.42 -12.85
CA ALA A 350 -16.31 17.11 -13.10
C ALA A 350 -16.30 18.54 -12.51
N LYS A 351 -15.79 18.70 -11.28
CA LYS A 351 -15.57 20.01 -10.64
C LYS A 351 -14.63 20.88 -11.47
N LYS A 352 -13.52 20.32 -11.95
CA LYS A 352 -12.55 21.03 -12.81
C LYS A 352 -13.18 21.48 -14.14
N SER A 353 -14.01 20.64 -14.76
CA SER A 353 -14.75 20.99 -15.98
C SER A 353 -15.77 22.10 -15.72
N ALA A 354 -16.49 22.07 -14.61
CA ALA A 354 -17.41 23.14 -14.22
C ALA A 354 -16.69 24.49 -13.99
N ILE A 355 -15.50 24.47 -13.38
CA ILE A 355 -14.66 25.68 -13.23
C ILE A 355 -14.23 26.21 -14.60
N LYS A 356 -13.82 25.33 -15.53
CA LYS A 356 -13.47 25.73 -16.90
C LYS A 356 -14.65 26.36 -17.62
N ALA A 357 -15.85 25.78 -17.51
CA ALA A 357 -17.07 26.34 -18.09
C ALA A 357 -17.39 27.74 -17.53
N LEU A 358 -17.27 27.93 -16.21
CA LEU A 358 -17.44 29.25 -15.61
C LEU A 358 -16.47 30.29 -16.20
N LEU A 359 -15.21 29.91 -16.43
CA LEU A 359 -14.19 30.81 -16.97
C LEU A 359 -14.37 31.10 -18.46
N THR A 360 -14.93 30.17 -19.24
CA THR A 360 -15.06 30.30 -20.71
C THR A 360 -16.42 30.83 -21.16
N THR A 361 -17.51 30.36 -20.56
CA THR A 361 -18.89 30.71 -20.93
C THR A 361 -19.57 31.60 -19.90
N GLY A 362 -19.01 31.77 -18.71
CA GLY A 362 -19.62 32.52 -17.61
C GLY A 362 -20.67 31.72 -16.82
N GLU A 363 -20.93 30.46 -17.22
CA GLU A 363 -21.97 29.66 -16.59
C GLU A 363 -21.46 28.96 -15.31
N ARG A 364 -22.04 29.29 -14.15
CA ARG A 364 -21.64 28.74 -12.84
C ARG A 364 -22.36 27.44 -12.46
N GLY A 365 -21.60 26.47 -11.95
CA GLY A 365 -22.13 25.28 -11.31
C GLY A 365 -21.83 23.97 -12.05
N ILE A 366 -21.71 22.90 -11.27
CA ILE A 366 -21.58 21.52 -11.79
C ILE A 366 -22.93 21.05 -12.34
N THR A 367 -22.88 20.20 -13.38
CA THR A 367 -24.04 19.66 -14.09
C THR A 367 -23.90 18.15 -14.20
N THR A 368 -25.01 17.46 -14.48
CA THR A 368 -24.97 16.02 -14.74
C THR A 368 -24.10 15.69 -15.95
N THR A 369 -24.09 16.54 -16.97
CA THR A 369 -23.22 16.39 -18.15
C THR A 369 -21.74 16.40 -17.76
N HIS A 370 -21.30 17.31 -16.89
CA HIS A 370 -19.90 17.35 -16.45
C HIS A 370 -19.49 16.04 -15.76
N VAL A 371 -20.37 15.43 -14.97
CA VAL A 371 -20.10 14.16 -14.29
C VAL A 371 -20.04 13.00 -15.29
N LEU A 372 -20.99 12.92 -16.21
CA LEU A 372 -21.01 11.87 -17.23
C LEU A 372 -19.80 11.95 -18.17
N GLU A 373 -19.40 13.15 -18.61
CA GLU A 373 -18.20 13.37 -19.41
C GLU A 373 -16.92 13.03 -18.63
N ALA A 374 -16.88 13.34 -17.33
CA ALA A 374 -15.76 12.99 -16.46
C ALA A 374 -15.60 11.47 -16.32
N ILE A 375 -16.72 10.71 -16.18
CA ILE A 375 -16.70 9.24 -16.20
C ILE A 375 -16.06 8.74 -17.50
N GLU A 376 -16.46 9.28 -18.65
CA GLU A 376 -15.90 8.82 -19.91
C GLU A 376 -14.41 9.13 -20.07
N GLN A 377 -13.96 10.30 -19.59
CA GLN A 377 -12.54 10.64 -19.60
C GLN A 377 -11.73 9.75 -18.66
N GLU A 378 -12.20 9.54 -17.42
CA GLU A 378 -11.52 8.65 -16.46
C GLU A 378 -11.41 7.22 -16.99
N LEU A 379 -12.46 6.69 -17.60
CA LEU A 379 -12.42 5.34 -18.18
C LEU A 379 -11.51 5.23 -19.41
N ARG A 380 -11.25 6.33 -20.13
CA ARG A 380 -10.26 6.39 -21.22
C ARG A 380 -8.84 6.58 -20.70
N GLU A 381 -8.65 7.26 -19.57
CA GLU A 381 -7.35 7.62 -19.02
C GLU A 381 -6.79 6.58 -18.04
N SER A 382 -7.66 5.83 -17.35
CA SER A 382 -7.29 4.83 -16.35
C SER A 382 -6.21 3.86 -16.86
N GLU A 383 -5.01 3.99 -16.28
CA GLU A 383 -3.75 3.37 -16.69
C GLU A 383 -3.64 1.90 -16.28
N ASP A 384 -4.25 1.53 -15.15
CA ASP A 384 -4.38 0.14 -14.64
C ASP A 384 -5.01 -0.81 -15.68
N LEU A 385 -5.82 -0.27 -16.60
CA LEU A 385 -6.55 -1.05 -17.59
C LEU A 385 -5.77 -1.23 -18.91
N ARG A 386 -4.72 -0.44 -19.14
CA ARG A 386 -3.90 -0.48 -20.36
C ARG A 386 -2.59 -1.24 -20.17
N SER A 387 -2.00 -1.20 -18.98
CA SER A 387 -0.67 -1.76 -18.71
C SER A 387 -0.69 -3.28 -18.49
N SER A 388 -1.77 -3.84 -17.92
CA SER A 388 -1.90 -5.29 -17.77
C SER A 388 -2.48 -5.90 -19.05
N THR A 389 -1.63 -6.24 -20.01
CA THR A 389 -1.97 -7.22 -21.07
C THR A 389 -1.57 -8.63 -20.68
N ASP A 390 -1.05 -8.84 -19.46
CA ASP A 390 -0.62 -10.12 -18.93
C ASP A 390 -1.81 -10.92 -18.34
N PRO A 391 -2.23 -12.04 -18.96
CA PRO A 391 -3.32 -12.89 -18.46
C PRO A 391 -3.10 -13.39 -17.02
N GLU A 392 -1.86 -13.50 -16.54
CA GLU A 392 -1.58 -13.93 -15.16
C GLU A 392 -1.93 -12.86 -14.13
N GLN A 393 -1.70 -11.57 -14.42
CA GLN A 393 -2.12 -10.48 -13.54
C GLN A 393 -3.65 -10.42 -13.43
N TRP A 394 -4.37 -10.74 -14.50
CA TRP A 394 -5.84 -10.70 -14.55
C TRP A 394 -6.53 -11.83 -13.79
N SER A 395 -5.95 -13.03 -13.82
CA SER A 395 -6.38 -14.14 -12.97
C SER A 395 -6.29 -13.75 -11.47
N ARG A 396 -5.29 -12.93 -11.11
CA ARG A 396 -5.05 -12.45 -9.75
C ARG A 396 -5.95 -11.27 -9.37
N ILE A 397 -6.20 -10.32 -10.27
CA ILE A 397 -7.02 -9.11 -10.02
C ILE A 397 -8.52 -9.42 -9.90
N THR A 398 -9.04 -10.37 -10.68
CA THR A 398 -10.49 -10.64 -10.69
C THR A 398 -10.95 -11.49 -9.50
N GLY A 399 -10.04 -12.21 -8.82
CA GLY A 399 -10.37 -13.06 -7.68
C GLY A 399 -11.43 -14.14 -7.97
N ARG A 400 -11.79 -14.35 -9.25
CA ARG A 400 -12.80 -15.32 -9.68
C ARG A 400 -12.11 -16.66 -9.88
N ARG A 401 -12.70 -17.73 -9.32
CA ARG A 401 -12.22 -19.13 -9.40
C ARG A 401 -12.38 -19.76 -10.81
N GLY A 402 -12.27 -18.97 -11.88
CA GLY A 402 -12.24 -19.45 -13.25
C GLY A 402 -10.83 -19.92 -13.62
N GLY A 403 -10.71 -20.90 -14.51
CA GLY A 403 -9.42 -21.49 -14.88
C GLY A 403 -8.39 -20.49 -15.45
N ARG A 404 -7.23 -21.00 -15.87
CA ARG A 404 -6.16 -20.15 -16.42
C ARG A 404 -6.68 -19.36 -17.65
N ILE A 405 -6.59 -18.03 -17.58
CA ILE A 405 -6.91 -17.13 -18.69
C ILE A 405 -5.83 -17.31 -19.77
N THR A 406 -6.24 -17.55 -21.02
CA THR A 406 -5.34 -17.74 -22.17
C THR A 406 -5.28 -16.54 -23.08
N HIS A 407 -6.38 -15.78 -23.15
CA HIS A 407 -6.48 -14.61 -24.00
C HIS A 407 -7.31 -13.52 -23.33
N LEU A 408 -6.90 -12.27 -23.53
CA LEU A 408 -7.61 -11.08 -23.07
C LEU A 408 -7.77 -10.13 -24.24
N ARG A 409 -8.99 -9.63 -24.43
CA ARG A 409 -9.32 -8.67 -25.48
C ARG A 409 -10.02 -7.47 -24.88
N VAL A 410 -9.47 -6.27 -25.12
CA VAL A 410 -10.15 -5.02 -24.80
C VAL A 410 -11.23 -4.74 -25.83
N LEU A 411 -12.47 -4.52 -25.38
CA LEU A 411 -13.63 -4.25 -26.23
C LEU A 411 -13.85 -2.75 -26.44
N ARG A 412 -13.43 -1.92 -25.47
CA ARG A 412 -13.62 -0.47 -25.48
C ARG A 412 -12.33 0.25 -25.91
N GLY A 413 -12.39 1.05 -26.98
CA GLY A 413 -11.23 1.82 -27.48
C GLY A 413 -10.90 1.64 -28.96
N ARG A 414 -11.82 1.13 -29.78
CA ARG A 414 -11.63 1.03 -31.23
C ARG A 414 -12.80 1.66 -31.98
N ASP A 415 -12.77 2.99 -32.05
CA ASP A 415 -13.34 3.68 -33.21
C ASP A 415 -12.20 3.94 -34.20
N ASP A 416 -12.43 3.58 -35.47
CA ASP A 416 -11.60 3.81 -36.67
C ASP A 416 -10.35 2.95 -36.95
N ASP A 417 -10.51 1.63 -37.07
CA ASP A 417 -9.84 0.92 -38.18
C ASP A 417 -10.58 -0.38 -38.52
N GLY A 418 -11.41 -0.30 -39.57
CA GLY A 418 -12.27 -1.36 -40.08
C GLY A 418 -11.51 -2.51 -40.74
N ALA A 419 -10.88 -3.36 -39.94
CA ALA A 419 -10.44 -4.68 -40.40
C ALA A 419 -10.82 -5.75 -39.34
N PRO A 420 -11.66 -6.74 -39.68
CA PRO A 420 -11.81 -7.91 -38.84
C PRO A 420 -10.46 -8.64 -38.76
N PRO A 421 -10.06 -9.14 -37.58
CA PRO A 421 -8.82 -9.91 -37.45
C PRO A 421 -8.89 -11.16 -38.33
N ALA A 422 -7.80 -11.46 -39.02
CA ALA A 422 -7.67 -12.70 -39.79
C ALA A 422 -7.91 -13.91 -38.87
N PRO A 423 -8.62 -14.96 -39.33
CA PRO A 423 -8.84 -16.16 -38.54
C PRO A 423 -7.49 -16.80 -38.18
N VAL A 424 -7.32 -17.10 -36.89
CA VAL A 424 -6.18 -17.87 -36.38
C VAL A 424 -6.19 -19.24 -37.07
N PRO A 425 -5.10 -19.66 -37.74
CA PRO A 425 -5.06 -20.98 -38.36
C PRO A 425 -5.17 -22.07 -37.27
N PRO A 426 -5.86 -23.19 -37.55
CA PRO A 426 -5.94 -24.28 -36.59
C PRO A 426 -4.53 -24.78 -36.24
N PRO A 427 -4.30 -25.23 -35.00
CA PRO A 427 -3.00 -25.77 -34.61
C PRO A 427 -2.62 -26.90 -35.55
N GLY A 428 -1.48 -26.74 -36.23
CA GLY A 428 -0.91 -27.77 -37.09
C GLY A 428 -0.67 -29.06 -36.32
N PRO A 429 -0.76 -30.23 -36.96
CA PRO A 429 -0.62 -31.50 -36.28
C PRO A 429 0.78 -31.58 -35.66
N GLY A 430 0.82 -31.76 -34.33
CA GLY A 430 2.06 -31.97 -33.59
C GLY A 430 2.87 -33.15 -34.14
N PRO A 431 4.20 -33.14 -33.96
CA PRO A 431 5.06 -34.18 -34.51
C PRO A 431 4.68 -35.54 -33.92
N ARG A 432 4.43 -36.50 -34.80
CA ARG A 432 4.15 -37.89 -34.45
C ARG A 432 5.36 -38.49 -33.74
N GLN A 433 5.16 -38.97 -32.51
CA GLN A 433 6.08 -39.90 -31.86
C GLN A 433 5.93 -41.26 -32.56
N GLU A 434 6.94 -41.68 -33.30
CA GLU A 434 7.12 -43.08 -33.69
C GLU A 434 8.04 -43.76 -32.68
N GLY A 435 7.50 -44.80 -32.04
CA GLY A 435 8.24 -45.66 -31.12
C GLY A 435 9.10 -46.69 -31.85
N GLY A 436 10.37 -46.76 -31.43
CA GLY A 436 11.15 -47.97 -31.13
C GLY A 436 11.36 -49.04 -32.20
N ARG A 437 12.64 -49.32 -32.49
CA ARG A 437 13.26 -50.66 -32.39
C ARG A 437 14.79 -50.63 -32.51
N ASP A 438 15.39 -51.58 -31.80
CA ASP A 438 16.81 -51.85 -31.54
C ASP A 438 17.75 -51.99 -32.75
N ALA A 439 19.02 -51.61 -32.56
CA ALA A 439 20.20 -52.46 -32.84
C ALA A 439 21.53 -51.82 -32.36
N GLY A 440 22.08 -52.35 -31.25
CA GLY A 440 23.44 -52.89 -31.09
C GLY A 440 24.74 -52.09 -31.37
N ILE A 441 25.55 -51.95 -30.29
CA ILE A 441 27.02 -52.18 -30.12
C ILE A 441 28.01 -51.32 -30.97
N VAL A 442 29.15 -50.71 -30.59
CA VAL A 442 30.31 -50.99 -29.69
C VAL A 442 31.13 -49.68 -29.49
N VAL A 443 31.54 -49.39 -28.25
CA VAL A 443 32.84 -48.86 -27.70
C VAL A 443 33.77 -47.97 -28.58
N ASP A 444 34.18 -46.78 -28.10
CA ASP A 444 35.52 -46.52 -27.47
C ASP A 444 35.85 -45.00 -27.27
N GLY A 445 36.53 -44.68 -26.16
CA GLY A 445 37.59 -43.64 -26.09
C GLY A 445 37.27 -42.15 -25.78
N PRO A 446 37.82 -41.55 -24.68
CA PRO A 446 37.58 -40.17 -24.25
C PRO A 446 38.71 -39.18 -24.64
N ARG A 447 38.45 -37.86 -24.69
CA ARG A 447 39.49 -36.80 -24.66
C ARG A 447 39.05 -35.50 -23.96
N GLU A 448 39.63 -35.32 -22.77
CA GLU A 448 40.30 -34.13 -22.19
C GLU A 448 39.90 -32.69 -22.61
N GLU A 449 39.53 -31.89 -21.59
CA GLU A 449 39.74 -30.43 -21.45
C GLU A 449 41.21 -30.14 -21.01
N PRO A 450 41.66 -28.90 -20.66
CA PRO A 450 41.45 -27.53 -21.17
C PRO A 450 42.80 -26.78 -21.43
N GLY A 451 42.77 -25.55 -21.97
CA GLY A 451 43.97 -24.68 -21.97
C GLY A 451 43.78 -23.28 -22.59
N ALA A 452 43.91 -22.25 -21.78
CA ALA A 452 44.01 -20.82 -22.15
C ALA A 452 45.48 -20.42 -22.46
N PRO A 453 45.89 -19.13 -22.61
CA PRO A 453 45.42 -17.99 -23.41
C PRO A 453 46.55 -17.27 -24.20
N ARG A 454 46.20 -16.15 -24.87
CA ARG A 454 47.01 -14.94 -25.24
C ARG A 454 47.54 -14.80 -26.68
N GLU A 455 47.11 -13.70 -27.31
CA GLU A 455 47.79 -12.75 -28.23
C GLU A 455 46.68 -11.75 -28.67
N GLY A 456 46.81 -10.44 -28.90
CA GLY A 456 47.91 -9.48 -28.99
C GLY A 456 47.53 -8.39 -30.03
N ARG A 457 47.63 -7.10 -29.66
CA ARG A 457 47.62 -5.84 -30.49
C ARG A 457 46.30 -5.36 -31.14
N ALA A 458 45.82 -4.16 -30.79
CA ALA A 458 46.07 -2.80 -31.36
C ALA A 458 45.14 -2.51 -32.57
N GLU A 459 44.28 -1.48 -32.60
CA GLU A 459 44.58 -0.05 -32.75
C GLU A 459 43.37 0.89 -32.44
N ARG A 460 43.73 2.07 -31.91
CA ARG A 460 43.20 3.46 -32.03
C ARG A 460 41.82 3.76 -32.66
N ALA A 461 41.02 4.55 -31.92
CA ALA A 461 40.41 5.87 -32.24
C ALA A 461 39.24 6.11 -31.25
N GLY A 462 38.87 7.29 -30.75
CA GLY A 462 39.32 8.67 -30.85
C GLY A 462 38.48 9.44 -29.81
N ILE A 463 39.12 10.36 -29.10
CA ILE A 463 38.54 11.19 -28.03
C ILE A 463 37.72 12.31 -28.68
N VAL A 464 36.53 12.59 -28.15
CA VAL A 464 35.82 13.85 -28.40
C VAL A 464 35.47 14.44 -27.04
N ASP A 465 36.23 15.46 -26.65
CA ASP A 465 35.91 16.40 -25.57
C ASP A 465 34.82 17.36 -26.07
N LEU A 466 33.81 17.62 -25.24
CA LEU A 466 32.86 18.72 -25.42
C LEU A 466 32.86 19.59 -24.16
N GLU A 467 33.33 20.81 -24.37
CA GLU A 467 33.45 21.90 -23.42
C GLU A 467 32.08 22.37 -22.89
N LEU A 468 32.01 22.66 -21.59
CA LEU A 468 30.98 23.47 -20.96
C LEU A 468 31.46 24.94 -20.92
N PRO A 469 30.61 25.94 -21.20
CA PRO A 469 30.95 27.33 -20.92
C PRO A 469 30.44 27.75 -19.53
N GLU A 470 31.36 28.20 -18.68
CA GLU A 470 31.08 29.03 -17.51
C GLU A 470 31.00 30.52 -17.90
N GLY A 471 30.01 31.23 -17.36
CA GLY A 471 30.29 32.51 -16.69
C GLY A 471 29.50 33.76 -17.13
N ALA A 472 29.15 34.53 -16.09
CA ALA A 472 28.69 35.93 -16.02
C ALA A 472 27.16 36.11 -16.00
N LEU A 473 26.52 36.57 -14.90
CA LEU A 473 26.94 37.40 -13.77
C LEU A 473 26.15 37.06 -12.50
#